data_AF-W3XKL9-F1
#
_entry.id   AF-W3XKL9-F1
#
_cell.length_a   1.000
_cell.length_b   1.000
_cell.length_c   1.000
_cell.angle_alpha   90.00
_cell.angle_beta   90.00
_cell.angle_gamma   90.00
#
_symmetry.space_group_name_H-M   'P 1'
#
loop_
_entity.id
_entity.type
_entity.pdbx_description
1 polymer ?
#
loop_
_entity_poly.entity_id
_entity_poly.type
_entity_poly.pdbx_seq_one_letter_code
_entity_poly.pdbx_strand_id
1 'polypeptide(L)'
;MARMSASPSTVDFNDEIYCFYQGKGNSGELWYTILRENRWGGEHKVPRTTLSAEPSAVVFHSKIYCFHQGKGNSGELWYNVLDGERWGDDQKVPDTSLSAGPSAVVINQRIYCFH
;
A
#
# COMPACT_ATOMS: atom_id res chain seq x y z
N MET A 1 -2.89 5.17 -19.27
CA MET A 1 -4.02 5.05 -18.34
C MET A 1 -3.84 3.75 -17.56
N ALA A 2 -3.63 3.81 -16.25
CA ALA A 2 -3.49 2.63 -15.41
C ALA A 2 -4.82 1.85 -15.44
N ARG A 3 -4.81 0.61 -15.93
CA ARG A 3 -5.96 -0.30 -15.80
C ARG A 3 -5.85 -0.92 -14.42
N MET A 4 -6.68 -0.44 -13.51
CA MET A 4 -6.69 -0.87 -12.11
C MET A 4 -7.56 -2.11 -11.99
N SER A 5 -7.06 -3.14 -11.31
CA SER A 5 -7.81 -4.35 -10.98
C SER A 5 -8.45 -4.29 -9.60
N ALA A 6 -8.03 -3.35 -8.77
CA ALA A 6 -8.49 -3.11 -7.41
C ALA A 6 -8.50 -1.59 -7.12
N SER A 7 -9.21 -1.18 -6.06
CA SER A 7 -9.27 0.23 -5.64
C SER A 7 -7.89 0.75 -5.22
N PRO A 8 -7.53 2.01 -5.50
CA PRO A 8 -6.30 2.61 -4.98
C PRO A 8 -6.43 2.95 -3.50
N SER A 9 -5.27 3.16 -2.85
CA SER A 9 -5.18 3.83 -1.56
C SER A 9 -4.33 5.08 -1.67
N THR A 10 -4.80 6.21 -1.13
CA THR A 10 -4.06 7.48 -1.15
C THR A 10 -3.72 7.96 0.26
N VAL A 11 -2.54 8.55 0.42
CA VAL A 11 -2.13 9.27 1.64
C VAL A 11 -1.47 10.58 1.30
N ASP A 12 -1.69 11.58 2.14
CA ASP A 12 -0.92 12.83 2.15
C ASP A 12 0.35 12.63 2.97
N PHE A 13 1.51 12.91 2.38
CA PHE A 13 2.82 12.79 3.02
C PHE A 13 3.78 13.84 2.47
N ASN A 14 4.31 14.70 3.34
CA ASN A 14 5.21 15.81 2.97
C ASN A 14 4.64 16.74 1.88
N ASP A 15 3.37 17.14 2.00
CA ASP A 15 2.64 17.97 1.03
C ASP A 15 2.49 17.33 -0.38
N GLU A 16 2.61 16.00 -0.46
CA GLU A 16 2.45 15.21 -1.68
C GLU A 16 1.42 14.10 -1.46
N ILE A 17 0.62 13.78 -2.49
CA ILE A 17 -0.29 12.63 -2.42
C ILE A 17 0.38 11.41 -3.04
N TYR A 18 0.60 10.38 -2.23
CA TYR A 18 1.02 9.07 -2.69
C TYR A 18 -0.22 8.24 -2.98
N CYS A 19 -0.32 7.67 -4.18
CA CYS A 19 -1.41 6.80 -4.60
C CYS A 19 -0.87 5.40 -4.88
N PHE A 20 -1.26 4.42 -4.07
CA PHE A 20 -0.88 3.01 -4.14
C PHE A 20 -1.95 2.19 -4.85
N TYR A 21 -1.55 1.27 -5.72
CA TYR A 21 -2.45 0.44 -6.51
C TYR A 21 -1.77 -0.82 -7.02
N GLN A 22 -2.58 -1.81 -7.43
CA GLN A 22 -2.07 -3.01 -8.09
C GLN A 22 -1.65 -2.72 -9.54
N GLY A 23 -0.51 -3.27 -9.94
CA GLY A 23 0.03 -3.16 -11.29
C GLY A 23 -0.91 -3.65 -12.39
N LYS A 24 -0.68 -3.17 -13.61
CA LYS A 24 -1.52 -3.46 -14.79
C LYS A 24 -1.62 -4.96 -15.04
N GLY A 25 -2.77 -5.39 -15.56
CA GLY A 25 -2.97 -6.76 -16.03
C GLY A 25 -2.99 -7.81 -14.92
N ASN A 26 -3.40 -7.42 -13.70
CA ASN A 26 -3.39 -8.29 -12.53
C ASN A 26 -1.98 -8.85 -12.22
N SER A 27 -0.92 -8.07 -12.44
CA SER A 27 0.46 -8.56 -12.22
C SER A 27 0.73 -8.99 -10.78
N GLY A 28 -0.10 -8.50 -9.86
CA GLY A 28 0.03 -8.75 -8.42
C GLY A 28 1.20 -7.99 -7.81
N GLU A 29 1.73 -7.00 -8.51
CA GLU A 29 2.79 -6.12 -8.02
C GLU A 29 2.18 -4.87 -7.39
N LEU A 30 2.75 -4.40 -6.28
CA LEU A 30 2.35 -3.12 -5.69
C LEU A 30 3.10 -1.98 -6.39
N TRP A 31 2.35 -0.98 -6.85
CA TRP A 31 2.85 0.23 -7.49
C TRP A 31 2.34 1.47 -6.78
N TYR A 32 3.02 2.59 -6.98
CA TYR A 32 2.54 3.89 -6.55
C TYR A 32 2.91 5.00 -7.54
N THR A 33 2.15 6.08 -7.52
CA THR A 33 2.48 7.35 -8.18
C THR A 33 2.30 8.50 -7.19
N ILE A 34 2.90 9.64 -7.48
CA ILE A 34 2.94 10.78 -6.57
C ILE A 34 2.36 12.00 -7.28
N LEU A 35 1.40 12.67 -6.64
CA LEU A 35 0.88 13.95 -7.07
C LEU A 35 1.72 15.05 -6.42
N ARG A 36 2.34 15.88 -7.27
CA ARG A 36 3.09 17.07 -6.87
C ARG A 36 2.65 18.24 -7.73
N GLU A 37 2.39 19.40 -7.13
CA GLU A 37 2.04 20.61 -7.89
C GLU A 37 0.89 20.40 -8.91
N ASN A 38 -0.15 19.66 -8.51
CA ASN A 38 -1.29 19.28 -9.36
C ASN A 38 -0.94 18.43 -10.59
N ARG A 39 0.20 17.73 -10.58
CA ARG A 39 0.60 16.79 -11.65
C ARG A 39 1.02 15.44 -11.09
N TRP A 40 0.47 14.38 -11.67
CA TRP A 40 0.89 13.02 -11.39
C TRP A 40 2.24 12.73 -12.04
N GLY A 41 3.17 12.20 -11.26
CA GLY A 41 4.48 11.75 -11.72
C GLY A 41 4.45 10.37 -12.40
N GLY A 42 5.63 9.77 -12.52
CA GLY A 42 5.79 8.40 -13.03
C GLY A 42 5.19 7.33 -12.11
N GLU A 43 5.14 6.09 -12.61
CA GLU A 43 4.77 4.90 -11.83
C GLU A 43 6.03 4.29 -11.19
N HIS A 44 5.97 4.00 -9.90
CA HIS A 44 7.07 3.43 -9.11
C HIS A 44 6.64 2.08 -8.54
N LYS A 45 7.44 1.04 -8.75
CA LYS A 45 7.18 -0.28 -8.18
C LYS A 45 7.68 -0.32 -6.73
N VAL A 46 6.87 -0.87 -5.82
CA VAL A 46 7.32 -1.19 -4.46
C VAL A 46 8.20 -2.45 -4.53
N PRO A 47 9.46 -2.40 -4.07
CA PRO A 47 10.39 -3.51 -4.24
C PRO A 47 9.95 -4.77 -3.51
N ARG A 48 9.97 -5.92 -4.21
CA ARG A 48 9.71 -7.27 -3.65
C ARG A 48 8.33 -7.43 -2.96
N THR A 49 7.37 -6.56 -3.26
CA THR A 49 6.02 -6.63 -2.72
C THR A 49 5.04 -7.19 -3.73
N THR A 50 4.19 -8.11 -3.28
CA THR A 50 3.08 -8.63 -4.08
C THR A 50 1.77 -8.57 -3.33
N LEU A 51 0.68 -8.28 -4.05
CA LEU A 51 -0.67 -8.23 -3.53
C LEU A 51 -1.66 -8.98 -4.40
N SER A 52 -2.78 -9.38 -3.80
CA SER A 52 -3.92 -10.00 -4.50
C SER A 52 -5.25 -9.27 -4.33
N ALA A 53 -5.30 -8.24 -3.48
CA ALA A 53 -6.46 -7.36 -3.27
C ALA A 53 -5.99 -5.91 -3.10
N GLU A 54 -6.92 -4.94 -3.01
CA GLU A 54 -6.59 -3.52 -2.83
C GLU A 54 -5.66 -3.26 -1.63
N PRO A 55 -4.67 -2.34 -1.77
CA PRO A 55 -3.83 -1.94 -0.65
C PRO A 55 -4.53 -0.93 0.27
N SER A 56 -3.98 -0.72 1.47
CA SER A 56 -4.38 0.36 2.36
C SER A 56 -3.15 1.01 3.00
N ALA A 57 -2.97 2.30 2.75
CA ALA A 57 -1.82 3.07 3.20
C ALA A 57 -2.20 4.08 4.29
N VAL A 58 -1.30 4.28 5.25
CA VAL A 58 -1.39 5.31 6.29
C VAL A 58 -0.03 5.95 6.56
N VAL A 59 -0.02 7.22 6.98
CA VAL A 59 1.18 7.88 7.49
C VAL A 59 1.27 7.71 9.00
N PHE A 60 2.39 7.21 9.48
CA PHE A 60 2.66 7.05 10.91
C PHE A 60 4.13 7.33 11.21
N HIS A 61 4.39 8.22 12.18
CA HIS A 61 5.75 8.62 12.59
C HIS A 61 6.67 9.00 11.42
N SER A 62 6.15 9.84 10.51
CA SER A 62 6.85 10.29 9.30
C SER A 62 7.27 9.18 8.33
N LYS A 63 6.54 8.05 8.33
CA LYS A 63 6.71 6.94 7.41
C LYS A 63 5.37 6.58 6.79
N ILE A 64 5.40 6.00 5.59
CA ILE A 64 4.20 5.43 4.98
C ILE A 64 4.20 3.93 5.25
N TYR A 65 3.14 3.43 5.89
CA TYR A 65 2.85 2.02 6.02
C TYR A 65 1.82 1.65 4.96
N CYS A 66 2.09 0.63 4.15
CA CYS A 66 1.17 0.14 3.12
C CYS A 66 0.84 -1.32 3.40
N PHE A 67 -0.39 -1.57 3.84
CA PHE A 67 -0.94 -2.88 4.13
C PHE A 67 -1.56 -3.48 2.87
N HIS A 68 -1.46 -4.80 2.70
CA HIS A 68 -2.04 -5.51 1.57
C HIS A 68 -2.29 -6.98 1.89
N GLN A 69 -3.20 -7.61 1.14
CA GLN A 69 -3.30 -9.07 1.16
C GLN A 69 -2.10 -9.68 0.43
N GLY A 70 -1.59 -10.80 0.93
CA GLY A 70 -0.48 -11.54 0.33
C GLY A 70 -0.77 -12.07 -1.07
N LYS A 71 0.22 -12.76 -1.67
CA LYS A 71 0.11 -13.27 -3.04
C LYS A 71 -0.98 -14.34 -3.18
N GLY A 72 -1.72 -14.29 -4.29
CA GLY A 72 -2.55 -15.40 -4.75
C GLY A 72 -3.75 -15.71 -3.83
N ASN A 73 -4.39 -14.69 -3.27
CA ASN A 73 -5.50 -14.83 -2.34
C ASN A 73 -5.14 -15.69 -1.12
N SER A 74 -3.92 -15.55 -0.59
CA SER A 74 -3.46 -16.34 0.56
C SER A 74 -4.24 -16.04 1.85
N GLY A 75 -5.00 -14.95 1.87
CA GLY A 75 -5.68 -14.45 3.06
C GLY A 75 -4.74 -13.88 4.11
N GLU A 76 -3.45 -13.77 3.84
CA GLU A 76 -2.48 -13.24 4.80
C GLU A 76 -2.42 -11.72 4.75
N LEU A 77 -2.33 -11.05 5.90
CA LEU A 77 -2.03 -9.62 5.97
C LEU A 77 -0.52 -9.40 5.93
N TRP A 78 -0.10 -8.49 5.07
CA TRP A 78 1.27 -8.06 4.91
C TRP A 78 1.36 -6.53 4.92
N TYR A 79 2.55 -6.00 5.18
CA TYR A 79 2.82 -4.58 5.04
C TYR A 79 4.28 -4.26 4.69
N ASN A 80 4.46 -3.17 3.96
CA ASN A 80 5.76 -2.54 3.73
C ASN A 80 5.80 -1.14 4.33
N VAL A 81 7.02 -0.65 4.59
CA VAL A 81 7.26 0.68 5.15
C VAL A 81 8.17 1.48 4.23
N LEU A 82 7.75 2.68 3.85
CA LEU A 82 8.61 3.71 3.25
C LEU A 82 9.16 4.60 4.36
N ASP A 83 10.48 4.59 4.54
CA ASP A 83 11.22 5.41 5.50
C ASP A 83 12.19 6.33 4.75
N GLY A 84 11.85 7.62 4.70
CA GLY A 84 12.48 8.57 3.77
C GLY A 84 12.26 8.16 2.32
N GLU A 85 13.31 7.73 1.64
CA GLU A 85 13.28 7.26 0.25
C GLU A 85 13.44 5.73 0.11
N ARG A 86 13.50 5.00 1.23
CA ARG A 86 13.83 3.57 1.24
C ARG A 86 12.64 2.73 1.66
N TRP A 87 12.36 1.71 0.86
CA TRP A 87 11.40 0.66 1.22
C TRP A 87 12.08 -0.40 2.09
N GLY A 88 11.45 -0.71 3.22
CA GLY A 88 11.77 -1.90 4.01
C GLY A 88 11.30 -3.20 3.34
N ASP A 89 11.71 -4.33 3.93
CA ASP A 89 11.21 -5.65 3.55
C ASP A 89 9.70 -5.77 3.81
N ASP A 90 9.05 -6.68 3.07
CA ASP A 90 7.64 -7.02 3.25
C ASP A 90 7.47 -7.86 4.53
N GLN A 91 6.54 -7.47 5.39
CA GLN A 91 6.36 -8.04 6.72
C GLN A 91 4.97 -8.62 6.90
N LYS A 92 4.90 -9.90 7.26
CA LYS A 92 3.65 -10.58 7.58
C LYS A 92 3.14 -10.15 8.95
N VAL A 93 1.85 -9.85 9.05
CA VAL A 93 1.16 -9.71 10.33
C VAL A 93 0.67 -11.10 10.76
N PRO A 94 1.13 -11.63 11.90
CA PRO A 94 0.74 -12.97 12.35
C PRO A 94 -0.74 -13.03 12.71
N ASP A 95 -1.30 -14.24 12.70
CA ASP A 95 -2.65 -14.55 13.20
C ASP A 95 -3.79 -13.74 12.53
N THR A 96 -3.63 -13.44 11.23
CA THR A 96 -4.62 -12.73 10.42
C THR A 96 -5.22 -13.63 9.33
N SER A 97 -6.43 -13.30 8.91
CA SER A 97 -7.10 -13.91 7.75
C SER A 97 -7.94 -12.84 7.04
N LEU A 98 -7.81 -12.76 5.72
CA LEU A 98 -8.48 -11.80 4.85
C LEU A 98 -9.20 -12.52 3.72
N SER A 99 -10.33 -11.94 3.30
CA SER A 99 -10.99 -12.31 2.05
C SER A 99 -11.06 -11.17 1.03
N ALA A 100 -10.62 -9.96 1.41
CA ALA A 100 -10.60 -8.74 0.61
C ALA A 100 -9.34 -7.90 0.95
N GLY A 101 -9.29 -6.66 0.48
CA GLY A 101 -8.21 -5.74 0.88
C GLY A 101 -8.36 -5.24 2.32
N PRO A 102 -7.25 -4.97 3.02
CA PRO A 102 -7.29 -4.39 4.36
C PRO A 102 -7.79 -2.93 4.34
N SER A 103 -8.13 -2.41 5.51
CA SER A 103 -8.39 -0.99 5.75
C SER A 103 -7.65 -0.52 7.00
N ALA A 104 -6.66 0.35 6.84
CA ALA A 104 -5.85 0.88 7.93
C ALA A 104 -6.21 2.33 8.29
N VAL A 105 -6.09 2.67 9.56
CA VAL A 105 -6.28 4.04 10.09
C VAL A 105 -5.31 4.29 11.25
N VAL A 106 -4.90 5.55 11.44
CA VAL A 106 -4.11 5.97 12.60
C VAL A 106 -5.00 6.66 13.61
N ILE A 107 -5.02 6.16 14.84
CA ILE A 107 -5.79 6.72 15.96
C ILE A 107 -4.91 6.67 17.21
N ASN A 108 -4.85 7.77 17.97
CA ASN A 108 -4.16 7.82 19.27
C ASN A 108 -2.74 7.23 19.25
N GLN A 109 -1.92 7.65 18.28
CA GLN A 109 -0.53 7.19 18.13
C GLN A 109 -0.40 5.67 17.88
N ARG A 110 -1.40 5.06 17.27
CA ARG A 110 -1.39 3.65 16.87
C ARG A 110 -1.98 3.48 15.47
N ILE A 111 -1.49 2.47 14.77
CA ILE A 111 -2.13 1.99 13.55
C ILE A 111 -3.14 0.91 13.93
N TYR A 112 -4.35 1.03 13.42
CA TYR A 112 -5.39 -0.01 13.45
C TYR A 112 -5.60 -0.49 12.02
N CYS A 113 -5.51 -1.79 11.78
CA CYS A 113 -5.76 -2.40 10.48
C CYS A 113 -6.93 -3.38 10.60
N PHE A 114 -7.99 -3.12 9.84
CA PHE A 114 -9.15 -3.99 9.69
C PHE A 114 -8.92 -4.90 8.48
N HIS A 115 -9.31 -6.17 8.59
CA HIS A 115 -8.89 -7.21 7.67
C HIS A 115 -9.94 -8.34 7.61
#